data_AF-W7T5R5-F1
#
_entry.id   AF-W7T5R5-F1
#
_cell.length_a   1.000
_cell.length_b   1.000
_cell.length_c   1.000
_cell.angle_alpha   90.00
_cell.angle_beta   90.00
_cell.angle_gamma   90.00
#
_symmetry.space_group_name_H-M   'P 1'
#
loop_
_entity.id
_entity.type
_entity.pdbx_description
1 polymer ?
#
loop_
_entity_poly.entity_id
_entity_poly.type
_entity_poly.pdbx_seq_one_letter_code
_entity_poly.pdbx_strand_id
1 'polypeptide(L)'
;MCWGSRKRMIDITQTHIYPFPHKRMVRWKYYLASSISRHLPLLLVMQILVSHAFFTRPLPACAPLKASLLSVRAARGIDGWQNDDAPRYRSRGVSANKHEVLGIVHDQGKKLYPASTSLYPQAFCKILPDMWSNDPEAALVMHADGAGSKAALAYAYWRETGDVSVWKGIAQDALVMNLDDVYCAGAWRAPCLVTSTIARNRRLVPGLVVKHLIDGLEEVAEELRPWGVAVGMAGGETADLGDQVRTLTVDCTLATRMARADVVDNGNIQAGDWIVGLGSSGPPTKYEASAADPGAMYNSGIGSNGLTAARHDVLAPAVGKCYPETYDPALQDTAYCGSRLLTDLVEIPGGRGTGQMTVGKLLLSPTRTYAPFLAQLFESSRGIQDHIHGIVHCTGGGQTKVLRCLPPGRPVHVVKDALFPTPPVFQMIAQEQRKQGEGVWKEGVRWAQEGQKGKDTGISEAWREMYQVFNMGHRMELYIGGGERHANTVIEMAEALGLTAKVVGHVEEEGGVNGGRHCLTVHHANVAKNGGTQKFVYT
;
A
#
# COMPACT_ATOMS: atom_id res chain seq x y z
N MET A 1 20.76 6.13 -63.89
CA MET A 1 19.49 6.91 -63.97
C MET A 1 18.84 6.80 -62.61
N CYS A 2 19.03 7.70 -61.63
CA CYS A 2 19.03 9.16 -61.62
C CYS A 2 17.66 9.79 -61.95
N TRP A 3 17.02 10.33 -60.90
CA TRP A 3 16.24 11.58 -60.84
C TRP A 3 15.06 11.82 -61.80
N GLY A 4 13.84 11.76 -61.23
CA GLY A 4 13.12 12.99 -60.84
C GLY A 4 12.05 13.61 -61.76
N SER A 5 11.43 14.66 -61.22
CA SER A 5 10.85 15.82 -61.92
C SER A 5 9.36 15.85 -62.35
N ARG A 6 8.59 16.63 -61.58
CA ARG A 6 7.78 17.82 -61.98
C ARG A 6 6.51 17.68 -62.86
N LYS A 7 5.42 18.19 -62.28
CA LYS A 7 4.46 19.22 -62.78
C LYS A 7 3.85 19.14 -64.20
N ARG A 8 2.51 19.26 -64.24
CA ARG A 8 1.72 20.24 -65.03
C ARG A 8 0.31 20.33 -64.40
N MET A 9 -0.12 21.48 -63.87
CA MET A 9 -0.73 22.66 -64.53
C MET A 9 -2.11 22.40 -65.15
N ILE A 10 -3.13 23.03 -64.56
CA ILE A 10 -4.23 23.72 -65.27
C ILE A 10 -4.40 25.11 -64.62
N ASP A 11 -4.68 26.10 -65.45
CA ASP A 11 -4.95 27.53 -65.18
C ASP A 11 -6.07 27.93 -66.19
N ILE A 12 -6.82 29.05 -66.15
CA ILE A 12 -6.71 30.39 -65.54
C ILE A 12 -8.14 30.71 -64.96
N THR A 13 -8.40 31.59 -63.99
CA THR A 13 -8.52 33.06 -64.14
C THR A 13 -8.76 33.77 -62.78
N GLN A 14 -7.89 34.76 -62.48
CA GLN A 14 -8.17 36.19 -62.16
C GLN A 14 -9.51 36.58 -61.45
N THR A 15 -9.57 37.53 -60.50
CA THR A 15 -8.82 38.82 -60.42
C THR A 15 -8.71 39.38 -58.98
N HIS A 16 -7.75 40.29 -58.73
CA HIS A 16 -7.47 41.01 -57.47
C HIS A 16 -8.58 42.02 -57.03
N ILE A 17 -8.61 42.62 -55.82
CA ILE A 17 -7.79 43.78 -55.34
C ILE A 17 -8.02 44.07 -53.82
N TYR A 18 -6.96 44.49 -53.10
CA TYR A 18 -6.92 45.09 -51.72
C TYR A 18 -7.09 46.64 -51.78
N PRO A 19 -7.46 47.43 -50.72
CA PRO A 19 -6.74 47.52 -49.44
C PRO A 19 -7.49 48.02 -48.16
N PHE A 20 -6.75 48.12 -47.04
CA PHE A 20 -7.08 48.87 -45.79
C PHE A 20 -6.99 50.41 -45.97
N PRO A 21 -7.68 51.27 -45.16
CA PRO A 21 -7.00 51.90 -44.00
C PRO A 21 -7.85 52.41 -42.78
N HIS A 22 -7.20 52.40 -41.61
CA HIS A 22 -7.23 53.32 -40.42
C HIS A 22 -8.40 54.29 -40.00
N LYS A 23 -8.58 54.32 -38.66
CA LYS A 23 -8.78 55.48 -37.70
C LYS A 23 -10.19 56.12 -37.49
N ARG A 24 -10.73 56.03 -36.26
CA ARG A 24 -10.88 57.10 -35.20
C ARG A 24 -12.03 56.83 -34.20
N MET A 25 -11.86 57.35 -32.97
CA MET A 25 -12.78 57.33 -31.82
C MET A 25 -14.06 58.17 -32.03
N VAL A 26 -15.17 57.81 -31.34
CA VAL A 26 -16.11 58.75 -30.67
C VAL A 26 -16.68 58.12 -29.37
N ARG A 27 -17.04 58.97 -28.40
CA ARG A 27 -17.55 58.70 -27.03
C ARG A 27 -19.09 58.51 -26.98
N TRP A 28 -19.57 58.32 -25.73
CA TRP A 28 -20.86 58.72 -25.12
C TRP A 28 -21.76 57.53 -24.77
N LYS A 29 -22.56 57.52 -23.69
CA LYS A 29 -22.60 58.09 -22.32
C LYS A 29 -24.03 57.76 -21.85
N TYR A 30 -24.20 57.30 -20.60
CA TYR A 30 -25.41 57.32 -19.76
C TYR A 30 -26.79 57.61 -20.39
N TYR A 31 -27.77 56.76 -20.09
CA TYR A 31 -29.02 57.22 -19.46
C TYR A 31 -29.51 56.24 -18.38
N LEU A 32 -30.36 56.75 -17.48
CA LEU A 32 -30.68 56.19 -16.16
C LEU A 32 -32.16 55.77 -16.05
N ALA A 33 -32.52 55.13 -14.92
CA ALA A 33 -33.89 54.92 -14.38
C ALA A 33 -34.75 53.80 -15.02
N SER A 34 -35.58 53.05 -14.27
CA SER A 34 -35.80 52.94 -12.80
C SER A 34 -36.62 51.69 -12.40
N SER A 35 -36.86 51.51 -11.08
CA SER A 35 -37.73 50.50 -10.40
C SER A 35 -37.08 49.12 -10.18
N ILE A 36 -36.45 48.80 -9.04
CA ILE A 36 -36.89 48.75 -7.62
C ILE A 36 -37.83 47.58 -7.29
N SER A 37 -37.29 46.59 -6.55
CA SER A 37 -37.81 45.98 -5.30
C SER A 37 -37.41 44.49 -5.23
N ARG A 38 -36.85 43.85 -4.19
CA ARG A 38 -36.35 44.12 -2.83
C ARG A 38 -35.82 42.74 -2.32
N HIS A 39 -34.92 42.77 -1.33
CA HIS A 39 -34.56 41.69 -0.38
C HIS A 39 -33.38 40.74 -0.68
N LEU A 40 -32.20 41.13 -0.18
CA LEU A 40 -31.19 40.23 0.41
C LEU A 40 -30.37 41.03 1.44
N PRO A 41 -30.22 40.62 2.73
CA PRO A 41 -29.43 41.37 3.72
C PRO A 41 -28.05 40.78 4.02
N LEU A 42 -27.09 41.70 4.25
CA LEU A 42 -26.02 41.62 5.26
C LEU A 42 -25.05 40.42 5.26
N LEU A 43 -23.94 40.58 4.52
CA LEU A 43 -22.66 39.94 4.88
C LEU A 43 -21.41 40.66 4.30
N LEU A 44 -21.33 42.00 4.39
CA LEU A 44 -20.13 42.74 3.96
C LEU A 44 -19.91 44.12 4.63
N VAL A 45 -19.90 44.19 5.96
CA VAL A 45 -19.37 45.37 6.70
C VAL A 45 -18.61 44.91 7.95
N MET A 46 -17.33 44.55 7.79
CA MET A 46 -16.35 44.39 8.89
C MET A 46 -14.91 44.23 8.34
N GLN A 47 -14.53 45.12 7.40
CA GLN A 47 -13.13 45.39 7.07
C GLN A 47 -12.94 46.91 7.01
N ILE A 48 -11.76 47.38 7.42
CA ILE A 48 -11.41 48.80 7.67
C ILE A 48 -12.09 49.38 8.94
N LEU A 49 -11.47 49.15 10.10
CA LEU A 49 -11.36 50.10 11.24
C LEU A 49 -10.67 49.49 12.49
N VAL A 50 -9.37 49.14 12.42
CA VAL A 50 -8.40 49.35 13.53
C VAL A 50 -7.00 49.49 12.93
N SER A 51 -6.58 50.72 12.67
CA SER A 51 -5.17 51.10 12.48
C SER A 51 -5.03 52.55 12.93
N HIS A 52 -3.99 52.85 13.71
CA HIS A 52 -3.73 54.11 14.43
C HIS A 52 -4.39 54.26 15.82
N ALA A 53 -3.81 53.59 16.82
CA ALA A 53 -3.53 54.20 18.11
C ALA A 53 -2.29 53.52 18.75
N PHE A 54 -1.53 54.29 19.53
CA PHE A 54 -0.39 53.85 20.37
C PHE A 54 0.92 53.44 19.69
N PHE A 55 1.69 54.45 19.26
CA PHE A 55 3.14 54.48 19.49
C PHE A 55 3.42 55.27 20.77
N THR A 56 4.24 54.73 21.68
CA THR A 56 5.24 55.38 22.57
C THR A 56 5.43 54.65 23.91
N ARG A 57 6.44 53.76 23.98
CA ARG A 57 7.29 53.51 25.18
C ARG A 57 8.43 52.55 24.79
N PRO A 58 9.68 52.76 25.27
CA PRO A 58 10.80 51.89 24.94
C PRO A 58 10.76 50.59 25.77
N LEU A 59 11.23 49.50 25.16
CA LEU A 59 11.36 48.19 25.80
C LEU A 59 12.55 48.17 26.77
N PRO A 60 12.41 47.64 28.01
CA PRO A 60 13.56 47.27 28.84
C PRO A 60 14.15 45.93 28.36
N ALA A 61 15.45 45.75 28.58
CA ALA A 61 16.17 44.54 28.18
C ALA A 61 15.66 43.27 28.90
N CYS A 62 15.72 42.12 28.22
CA CYS A 62 15.36 40.83 28.78
C CYS A 62 16.28 40.43 29.95
N ALA A 63 15.72 40.30 31.15
CA ALA A 63 16.30 39.53 32.24
C ALA A 63 15.78 38.08 32.20
N PRO A 64 16.60 37.06 32.55
CA PRO A 64 16.19 35.66 32.43
C PRO A 64 15.16 35.28 33.50
N LEU A 65 13.95 34.92 33.05
CA LEU A 65 12.94 34.32 33.92
C LEU A 65 13.36 32.90 34.32
N LYS A 66 13.54 32.69 35.63
CA LYS A 66 13.71 31.34 36.20
C LYS A 66 12.43 30.54 35.96
N ALA A 67 12.52 29.50 35.14
CA ALA A 67 11.41 28.57 34.94
C ALA A 67 11.12 27.81 36.26
N SER A 68 9.96 28.04 36.85
CA SER A 68 9.42 27.18 37.90
C SER A 68 8.95 25.87 37.26
N LEU A 69 9.43 24.74 37.80
CA LEU A 69 9.05 23.40 37.37
C LEU A 69 7.59 23.10 37.78
N LEU A 70 6.63 23.59 37.01
CA LEU A 70 5.29 23.04 36.97
C LEU A 70 5.37 21.69 36.25
N SER A 71 5.42 20.62 37.05
CA SER A 71 5.42 19.25 36.55
C SER A 71 4.14 19.01 35.74
N VAL A 72 4.28 18.93 34.42
CA VAL A 72 3.23 18.39 33.56
C VAL A 72 3.00 16.95 33.98
N ARG A 73 1.91 16.70 34.70
CA ARG A 73 1.41 15.33 34.91
C ARG A 73 1.04 14.80 33.53
N ALA A 74 1.92 13.99 32.95
CA ALA A 74 1.61 13.23 31.75
C ALA A 74 0.29 12.48 31.96
N ALA A 75 -0.63 12.62 31.00
CA ALA A 75 -1.93 11.99 31.06
C ALA A 75 -1.78 10.46 30.90
N ARG A 76 -1.60 9.77 32.03
CA ARG A 76 -1.61 8.30 32.10
C ARG A 76 -3.04 7.81 31.80
N GLY A 77 -3.36 7.67 30.52
CA GLY A 77 -4.71 7.32 30.08
C GLY A 77 -4.85 6.81 28.63
N ILE A 78 -3.76 6.71 27.87
CA ILE A 78 -3.80 6.25 26.46
C ILE A 78 -3.08 4.90 26.27
N ASP A 79 -2.10 4.56 27.12
CA ASP A 79 -1.26 3.35 27.02
C ASP A 79 -1.97 2.01 27.34
N GLY A 80 -3.30 1.98 27.42
CA GLY A 80 -4.09 0.81 27.84
C GLY A 80 -4.17 -0.34 26.83
N TRP A 81 -3.74 -0.12 25.58
CA TRP A 81 -3.80 -1.11 24.50
C TRP A 81 -2.50 -1.93 24.41
N GLN A 82 -2.23 -2.74 25.44
CA GLN A 82 -1.02 -3.58 25.52
C GLN A 82 -1.34 -5.08 25.41
N ASN A 83 -1.52 -5.53 24.18
CA ASN A 83 -1.27 -6.89 23.71
C ASN A 83 -0.96 -6.78 22.21
N ASP A 84 0.34 -6.77 21.86
CA ASP A 84 0.83 -6.71 20.47
C ASP A 84 1.80 -7.89 20.25
N ASP A 85 1.49 -8.73 19.27
CA ASP A 85 2.19 -10.01 19.06
C ASP A 85 3.55 -9.92 18.32
N ALA A 86 3.96 -8.71 17.90
CA ALA A 86 5.16 -8.46 17.07
C ALA A 86 6.13 -7.44 17.70
N PRO A 87 6.82 -7.80 18.80
CA PRO A 87 7.59 -6.86 19.62
C PRO A 87 8.84 -6.31 18.90
N ARG A 88 9.48 -7.11 18.03
CA ARG A 88 10.70 -6.72 17.30
C ARG A 88 10.41 -5.77 16.15
N TYR A 89 9.25 -5.89 15.51
CA TYR A 89 8.77 -4.85 14.60
C TYR A 89 8.50 -3.54 15.36
N ARG A 90 7.84 -3.61 16.51
CA ARG A 90 7.48 -2.44 17.34
C ARG A 90 8.68 -1.66 17.87
N SER A 91 9.78 -2.32 18.25
CA SER A 91 10.99 -1.63 18.73
C SER A 91 11.64 -0.70 17.69
N ARG A 92 11.24 -0.80 16.42
CA ARG A 92 11.69 0.07 15.31
C ARG A 92 10.68 1.18 14.96
N GLY A 93 9.73 1.48 15.86
CA GLY A 93 8.75 2.56 15.69
C GLY A 93 7.63 2.27 14.69
N VAL A 94 7.38 1.00 14.36
CA VAL A 94 6.36 0.57 13.38
C VAL A 94 5.45 -0.52 13.96
N SER A 95 4.17 -0.51 13.61
CA SER A 95 3.21 -1.52 14.06
C SER A 95 2.72 -2.38 12.89
N ALA A 96 2.65 -3.70 13.09
CA ALA A 96 2.08 -4.63 12.10
C ALA A 96 0.57 -4.39 11.94
N ASN A 97 -0.07 -4.03 13.05
CA ASN A 97 -1.51 -4.08 13.25
C ASN A 97 -2.19 -2.70 13.41
N LYS A 98 -1.46 -1.59 13.58
CA LYS A 98 -2.02 -0.22 13.70
C LYS A 98 -3.22 -0.07 14.67
N HIS A 99 -3.31 -0.89 15.73
CA HIS A 99 -4.51 -1.00 16.60
C HIS A 99 -4.93 0.36 17.19
N GLU A 100 -3.98 1.13 17.71
CA GLU A 100 -4.17 2.46 18.29
C GLU A 100 -4.88 3.43 17.32
N VAL A 101 -4.38 3.54 16.09
CA VAL A 101 -4.92 4.46 15.07
C VAL A 101 -6.32 4.03 14.65
N LEU A 102 -6.54 2.72 14.44
CA LEU A 102 -7.84 2.20 14.01
C LEU A 102 -8.93 2.40 15.06
N GLY A 103 -8.63 2.17 16.34
CA GLY A 103 -9.56 2.42 17.44
C GLY A 103 -9.98 3.89 17.52
N ILE A 104 -9.02 4.82 17.44
CA ILE A 104 -9.28 6.26 17.47
C ILE A 104 -10.16 6.69 16.28
N VAL A 105 -9.81 6.30 15.06
CA VAL A 105 -10.56 6.69 13.84
C VAL A 105 -11.98 6.13 13.84
N HIS A 106 -12.16 4.88 14.26
CA HIS A 106 -13.45 4.22 14.35
C HIS A 106 -14.37 4.88 15.39
N ASP A 107 -13.86 5.19 16.57
CA ASP A 107 -14.64 5.76 17.67
C ASP A 107 -14.93 7.26 17.50
N GLN A 108 -14.00 8.02 16.92
CA GLN A 108 -14.23 9.44 16.61
C GLN A 108 -15.14 9.63 15.39
N GLY A 109 -14.95 8.84 14.33
CA GLY A 109 -15.78 8.91 13.12
C GLY A 109 -17.27 8.69 13.42
N LYS A 110 -17.58 7.65 14.20
CA LYS A 110 -18.96 7.32 14.61
C LYS A 110 -19.63 8.40 15.48
N LYS A 111 -18.86 9.14 16.30
CA LYS A 111 -19.40 10.15 17.24
C LYS A 111 -19.57 11.53 16.63
N LEU A 112 -18.71 11.91 15.67
CA LEU A 112 -18.65 13.29 15.16
C LEU A 112 -19.27 13.46 13.77
N TYR A 113 -19.23 12.42 12.91
CA TYR A 113 -19.69 12.53 11.53
C TYR A 113 -20.42 11.25 11.10
N PRO A 114 -21.76 11.18 11.22
CA PRO A 114 -22.54 10.00 10.81
C PRO A 114 -22.32 9.63 9.34
N ALA A 115 -22.20 10.63 8.45
CA ALA A 115 -21.86 10.48 7.04
C ALA A 115 -20.45 9.91 6.77
N SER A 116 -19.60 9.82 7.79
CA SER A 116 -18.29 9.15 7.73
C SER A 116 -18.35 7.67 8.17
N THR A 117 -19.53 7.13 8.47
CA THR A 117 -19.71 5.69 8.73
C THR A 117 -19.66 4.93 7.40
N SER A 118 -18.99 3.77 7.36
CA SER A 118 -19.01 2.91 6.16
C SER A 118 -20.43 2.39 5.92
N LEU A 119 -20.89 2.39 4.67
CA LEU A 119 -22.12 1.71 4.25
C LEU A 119 -22.03 0.19 4.48
N TYR A 120 -20.83 -0.36 4.26
CA TYR A 120 -20.50 -1.77 4.42
C TYR A 120 -19.36 -1.85 5.45
N PRO A 121 -19.64 -2.13 6.73
CA PRO A 121 -18.61 -2.05 7.78
C PRO A 121 -17.60 -3.20 7.77
N GLN A 122 -17.89 -4.29 7.05
CA GLN A 122 -17.05 -5.48 6.92
C GLN A 122 -16.31 -5.55 5.57
N ALA A 123 -16.71 -4.75 4.57
CA ALA A 123 -15.98 -4.60 3.32
C ALA A 123 -14.51 -4.19 3.57
N PHE A 124 -13.60 -4.62 2.67
CA PHE A 124 -12.17 -4.49 2.90
C PHE A 124 -11.69 -3.03 3.00
N CYS A 125 -12.26 -2.15 2.17
CA CYS A 125 -12.11 -0.70 2.29
C CYS A 125 -13.34 -0.05 2.92
N LYS A 126 -13.16 1.17 3.41
CA LYS A 126 -14.25 2.03 3.84
C LYS A 126 -15.05 2.53 2.63
N ILE A 127 -16.34 2.23 2.59
CA ILE A 127 -17.25 2.57 1.48
C ILE A 127 -18.23 3.65 1.95
N LEU A 128 -18.27 4.78 1.26
CA LEU A 128 -19.12 5.93 1.61
C LEU A 128 -20.32 6.05 0.65
N PRO A 129 -21.40 6.76 1.05
CA PRO A 129 -22.44 7.20 0.11
C PRO A 129 -21.84 8.00 -1.06
N ASP A 130 -22.51 8.00 -2.21
CA ASP A 130 -22.12 8.87 -3.32
C ASP A 130 -22.44 10.34 -3.03
N MET A 131 -21.50 11.02 -2.38
CA MET A 131 -21.56 12.46 -2.11
C MET A 131 -21.22 13.33 -3.34
N TRP A 132 -20.82 12.74 -4.48
CA TRP A 132 -20.49 13.50 -5.70
C TRP A 132 -21.71 13.73 -6.58
N SER A 133 -22.59 12.73 -6.73
CA SER A 133 -23.83 12.88 -7.50
C SER A 133 -25.14 12.60 -6.74
N ASN A 134 -25.05 12.22 -5.46
CA ASN A 134 -26.19 11.85 -4.60
C ASN A 134 -27.03 10.67 -5.13
N ASP A 135 -26.39 9.75 -5.87
CA ASP A 135 -27.01 8.53 -6.38
C ASP A 135 -27.10 7.46 -5.28
N PRO A 136 -28.31 6.99 -4.90
CA PRO A 136 -28.47 5.97 -3.88
C PRO A 136 -27.96 4.59 -4.30
N GLU A 137 -27.81 4.31 -5.60
CA GLU A 137 -27.32 3.03 -6.11
C GLU A 137 -25.79 3.02 -6.28
N ALA A 138 -25.11 4.15 -6.02
CA ALA A 138 -23.68 4.28 -6.08
C ALA A 138 -23.02 4.49 -4.71
N ALA A 139 -21.71 4.25 -4.69
CA ALA A 139 -20.86 4.44 -3.53
C ALA A 139 -19.50 5.01 -3.94
N LEU A 140 -18.82 5.66 -2.99
CA LEU A 140 -17.48 6.19 -3.14
C LEU A 140 -16.50 5.43 -2.27
N VAL A 141 -15.34 5.08 -2.85
CA VAL A 141 -14.18 4.58 -2.11
C VAL A 141 -13.04 5.56 -2.31
N MET A 142 -12.45 6.01 -1.22
CA MET A 142 -11.24 6.84 -1.22
C MET A 142 -10.22 6.19 -0.29
N HIS A 143 -9.03 5.92 -0.83
CA HIS A 143 -7.97 5.17 -0.16
C HIS A 143 -6.64 5.90 -0.28
N ALA A 144 -5.76 5.74 0.70
CA ALA A 144 -4.41 6.31 0.69
C ALA A 144 -3.40 5.35 1.32
N ASP A 145 -2.31 5.09 0.61
CA ASP A 145 -1.17 4.25 1.02
C ASP A 145 0.04 4.59 0.12
N GLY A 146 1.22 4.04 0.43
CA GLY A 146 2.45 4.37 -0.29
C GLY A 146 3.49 3.24 -0.28
N ALA A 147 4.66 3.52 -0.85
CA ALA A 147 5.77 2.56 -0.88
C ALA A 147 6.43 2.34 0.49
N GLY A 148 6.14 3.21 1.47
CA GLY A 148 6.68 3.14 2.83
C GLY A 148 8.22 3.17 2.87
N SER A 149 8.82 2.46 3.81
CA SER A 149 10.29 2.43 3.97
C SER A 149 11.05 1.68 2.86
N LYS A 150 10.33 1.10 1.88
CA LYS A 150 10.93 0.51 0.67
C LYS A 150 11.61 1.58 -0.20
N ALA A 151 11.10 2.81 -0.22
CA ALA A 151 11.73 3.94 -0.93
C ALA A 151 13.14 4.25 -0.40
N ALA A 152 13.39 4.11 0.90
CA ALA A 152 14.71 4.27 1.49
C ALA A 152 15.69 3.13 1.12
N LEU A 153 15.17 1.91 0.86
CA LEU A 153 15.97 0.82 0.30
C LEU A 153 16.31 1.06 -1.18
N ALA A 154 15.35 1.55 -1.97
CA ALA A 154 15.57 1.88 -3.37
C ALA A 154 16.62 2.98 -3.50
N TYR A 155 16.61 3.98 -2.62
CA TYR A 155 17.66 4.97 -2.51
C TYR A 155 19.04 4.32 -2.28
N ALA A 156 19.17 3.45 -1.27
CA ALA A 156 20.45 2.77 -0.98
C ALA A 156 20.94 1.96 -2.19
N TYR A 157 20.07 1.17 -2.81
CA TYR A 157 20.40 0.35 -3.97
C TYR A 157 20.80 1.17 -5.20
N TRP A 158 20.05 2.25 -5.50
CA TRP A 158 20.37 3.18 -6.57
C TRP A 158 21.72 3.89 -6.33
N ARG A 159 22.01 4.29 -5.09
CA ARG A 159 23.30 4.92 -4.74
C ARG A 159 24.49 3.95 -4.81
N GLU A 160 24.28 2.66 -4.54
CA GLU A 160 25.30 1.60 -4.63
C GLU A 160 25.57 1.19 -6.08
N THR A 161 24.52 1.05 -6.90
CA THR A 161 24.61 0.39 -8.21
C THR A 161 24.42 1.31 -9.42
N GLY A 162 23.90 2.52 -9.22
CA GLY A 162 23.46 3.41 -10.30
C GLY A 162 22.15 3.00 -10.97
N ASP A 163 21.55 1.87 -10.59
CA ASP A 163 20.35 1.33 -11.24
C ASP A 163 19.10 2.20 -10.98
N VAL A 164 18.62 2.87 -12.02
CA VAL A 164 17.43 3.73 -11.97
C VAL A 164 16.11 2.97 -12.07
N SER A 165 16.11 1.70 -12.49
CA SER A 165 14.87 0.91 -12.70
C SER A 165 14.09 0.68 -11.40
N VAL A 166 14.76 0.73 -10.24
CA VAL A 166 14.12 0.60 -8.93
C VAL A 166 13.05 1.66 -8.68
N TRP A 167 13.13 2.83 -9.34
CA TRP A 167 12.17 3.91 -9.16
C TRP A 167 10.80 3.63 -9.79
N LYS A 168 10.74 2.94 -10.94
CA LYS A 168 9.46 2.42 -11.48
C LYS A 168 8.84 1.41 -10.50
N GLY A 169 9.67 0.58 -9.85
CA GLY A 169 9.23 -0.33 -8.79
C GLY A 169 8.59 0.39 -7.59
N ILE A 170 9.20 1.48 -7.12
CA ILE A 170 8.65 2.30 -6.03
C ILE A 170 7.36 3.04 -6.44
N ALA A 171 7.25 3.48 -7.69
CA ALA A 171 6.01 4.03 -8.25
C ALA A 171 4.89 2.98 -8.25
N GLN A 172 5.17 1.77 -8.78
CA GLN A 172 4.26 0.64 -8.75
C GLN A 172 3.85 0.27 -7.32
N ASP A 173 4.79 0.24 -6.37
CA ASP A 173 4.50 -0.04 -4.96
C ASP A 173 3.47 0.95 -4.38
N ALA A 174 3.62 2.25 -4.61
CA ALA A 174 2.69 3.25 -4.09
C ALA A 174 1.28 3.14 -4.74
N LEU A 175 1.21 2.89 -6.04
CA LEU A 175 -0.06 2.71 -6.75
C LEU A 175 -0.78 1.41 -6.37
N VAL A 176 -0.08 0.27 -6.43
CA VAL A 176 -0.68 -1.06 -6.26
C VAL A 176 -1.16 -1.30 -4.83
N MET A 177 -0.48 -0.72 -3.82
CA MET A 177 -0.96 -0.73 -2.43
C MET A 177 -2.35 -0.15 -2.26
N ASN A 178 -2.73 0.84 -3.07
CA ASN A 178 -4.08 1.41 -3.09
C ASN A 178 -5.03 0.62 -3.99
N LEU A 179 -4.58 0.27 -5.18
CA LEU A 179 -5.40 -0.36 -6.22
C LEU A 179 -5.94 -1.72 -5.77
N ASP A 180 -5.09 -2.60 -5.25
CA ASP A 180 -5.49 -3.94 -4.84
C ASP A 180 -6.42 -3.92 -3.61
N ASP A 181 -6.20 -3.00 -2.66
CA ASP A 181 -7.10 -2.77 -1.51
C ASP A 181 -8.51 -2.38 -2.01
N VAL A 182 -8.58 -1.41 -2.94
CA VAL A 182 -9.84 -0.91 -3.53
C VAL A 182 -10.55 -1.98 -4.38
N TYR A 183 -9.80 -2.85 -5.06
CA TYR A 183 -10.37 -3.97 -5.80
C TYR A 183 -10.94 -5.06 -4.87
N CYS A 184 -10.41 -5.24 -3.65
CA CYS A 184 -11.01 -6.12 -2.64
C CYS A 184 -12.40 -5.65 -2.18
N ALA A 185 -12.73 -4.36 -2.35
CA ALA A 185 -14.05 -3.81 -2.05
C ALA A 185 -15.05 -3.97 -3.23
N GLY A 186 -14.60 -4.49 -4.38
CA GLY A 186 -15.45 -4.73 -5.56
C GLY A 186 -15.37 -3.65 -6.65
N ALA A 187 -14.42 -2.72 -6.60
CA ALA A 187 -14.30 -1.65 -7.60
C ALA A 187 -13.68 -2.10 -8.96
N TRP A 188 -13.89 -3.34 -9.36
CA TRP A 188 -13.16 -4.04 -10.43
C TRP A 188 -13.41 -3.54 -11.86
N ARG A 189 -14.55 -2.87 -12.09
CA ARG A 189 -14.90 -2.18 -13.35
C ARG A 189 -14.91 -0.66 -13.24
N ALA A 190 -14.74 -0.13 -12.04
CA ALA A 190 -14.86 1.31 -11.78
C ALA A 190 -13.53 2.00 -12.13
N PRO A 191 -13.51 3.08 -12.92
CA PRO A 191 -12.29 3.83 -13.16
C PRO A 191 -11.78 4.41 -11.85
N CYS A 192 -10.48 4.28 -11.63
CA CYS A 192 -9.78 4.79 -10.48
C CYS A 192 -9.05 6.09 -10.85
N LEU A 193 -9.30 7.17 -10.10
CA LEU A 193 -8.56 8.42 -10.21
C LEU A 193 -7.49 8.45 -9.13
N VAL A 194 -6.22 8.62 -9.51
CA VAL A 194 -5.09 8.60 -8.58
C VAL A 194 -4.36 9.94 -8.58
N THR A 195 -3.98 10.40 -7.40
CA THR A 195 -3.01 11.49 -7.22
C THR A 195 -1.83 11.02 -6.37
N SER A 196 -0.63 11.51 -6.69
CA SER A 196 0.62 11.15 -6.00
C SER A 196 1.17 12.31 -5.17
N THR A 197 1.68 12.02 -3.98
CA THR A 197 2.47 12.97 -3.17
C THR A 197 3.90 12.45 -3.05
N ILE A 198 4.87 13.25 -3.48
CA ILE A 198 6.30 12.94 -3.39
C ILE A 198 6.98 13.99 -2.52
N ALA A 199 7.41 13.63 -1.32
CA ALA A 199 8.25 14.48 -0.49
C ALA A 199 9.70 14.00 -0.58
N ARG A 200 10.67 14.89 -0.78
CA ARG A 200 12.09 14.51 -0.91
C ARG A 200 13.07 15.45 -0.24
N ASN A 201 14.25 14.93 0.06
CA ASN A 201 15.44 15.71 0.32
C ASN A 201 16.13 16.10 -1.00
N ARG A 202 15.88 17.31 -1.50
CA ARG A 202 16.46 17.82 -2.77
C ARG A 202 18.00 17.72 -2.83
N ARG A 203 18.69 17.73 -1.68
CA ARG A 203 20.16 17.63 -1.60
C ARG A 203 20.67 16.23 -1.95
N LEU A 204 19.83 15.21 -1.83
CA LEU A 204 20.17 13.79 -1.98
C LEU A 204 19.43 13.12 -3.15
N VAL A 205 18.22 13.59 -3.45
CA VAL A 205 17.31 13.02 -4.46
C VAL A 205 17.15 14.01 -5.63
N PRO A 206 17.88 13.82 -6.75
CA PRO A 206 17.87 14.75 -7.87
C PRO A 206 16.55 14.73 -8.65
N GLY A 207 16.34 15.70 -9.54
CA GLY A 207 15.14 15.78 -10.40
C GLY A 207 14.92 14.53 -11.26
N LEU A 208 15.98 13.83 -11.65
CA LEU A 208 15.90 12.59 -12.42
C LEU A 208 15.15 11.47 -11.68
N VAL A 209 15.33 11.35 -10.37
CA VAL A 209 14.61 10.34 -9.55
C VAL A 209 13.12 10.66 -9.50
N VAL A 210 12.76 11.94 -9.31
CA VAL A 210 11.35 12.38 -9.34
C VAL A 210 10.74 12.11 -10.72
N LYS A 211 11.48 12.36 -11.81
CA LYS A 211 11.01 12.04 -13.16
C LYS A 211 10.67 10.55 -13.29
N HIS A 212 11.58 9.65 -12.93
CA HIS A 212 11.32 8.21 -12.99
C HIS A 212 10.17 7.71 -12.11
N LEU A 213 9.87 8.41 -11.00
CA LEU A 213 8.71 8.10 -10.16
C LEU A 213 7.39 8.52 -10.84
N ILE A 214 7.35 9.70 -11.46
CA ILE A 214 6.15 10.19 -12.17
C ILE A 214 5.93 9.38 -13.46
N ASP A 215 6.97 9.24 -14.29
CA ASP A 215 6.94 8.40 -15.50
C ASP A 215 6.47 6.97 -15.14
N GLY A 216 7.03 6.39 -14.08
CA GLY A 216 6.71 5.03 -13.64
C GLY A 216 5.27 4.83 -13.19
N LEU A 217 4.61 5.87 -12.61
CA LEU A 217 3.19 5.81 -12.28
C LEU A 217 2.33 5.80 -13.55
N GLU A 218 2.64 6.66 -14.53
CA GLU A 218 1.94 6.72 -15.81
C GLU A 218 2.13 5.43 -16.61
N GLU A 219 3.36 4.92 -16.71
CA GLU A 219 3.68 3.65 -17.37
C GLU A 219 2.89 2.47 -16.78
N VAL A 220 2.86 2.31 -15.45
CA VAL A 220 2.12 1.22 -14.80
C VAL A 220 0.61 1.34 -15.06
N ALA A 221 0.06 2.56 -15.07
CA ALA A 221 -1.36 2.76 -15.38
C ALA A 221 -1.70 2.42 -16.84
N GLU A 222 -0.83 2.75 -17.80
CA GLU A 222 -0.97 2.38 -19.21
C GLU A 222 -0.77 0.87 -19.44
N GLU A 223 0.19 0.23 -18.75
CA GLU A 223 0.44 -1.21 -18.80
C GLU A 223 -0.74 -2.05 -18.28
N LEU A 224 -1.49 -1.52 -17.30
CA LEU A 224 -2.66 -2.18 -16.71
C LEU A 224 -3.96 -1.95 -17.50
N ARG A 225 -4.07 -0.84 -18.25
CA ARG A 225 -5.25 -0.51 -19.07
C ARG A 225 -5.73 -1.64 -20.03
N PRO A 226 -4.88 -2.33 -20.81
CA PRO A 226 -5.33 -3.41 -21.70
C PRO A 226 -5.86 -4.65 -20.95
N TRP A 227 -5.69 -4.72 -19.62
CA TRP A 227 -6.19 -5.78 -18.76
C TRP A 227 -7.48 -5.40 -17.99
N GLY A 228 -8.21 -4.39 -18.48
CA GLY A 228 -9.48 -3.93 -17.89
C GLY A 228 -9.32 -2.95 -16.72
N VAL A 229 -8.10 -2.66 -16.30
CA VAL A 229 -7.81 -1.82 -15.13
C VAL A 229 -7.65 -0.36 -15.54
N ALA A 230 -8.73 0.41 -15.46
CA ALA A 230 -8.73 1.82 -15.85
C ALA A 230 -8.23 2.74 -14.70
N VAL A 231 -6.96 3.16 -14.75
CA VAL A 231 -6.40 4.19 -13.84
C VAL A 231 -6.15 5.49 -14.61
N GLY A 232 -6.68 6.60 -14.10
CA GLY A 232 -6.39 7.96 -14.57
C GLY A 232 -5.55 8.72 -13.56
N MET A 233 -4.53 9.45 -14.03
CA MET A 233 -3.69 10.29 -13.18
C MET A 233 -4.26 11.71 -13.10
N ALA A 234 -4.49 12.20 -11.88
CA ALA A 234 -4.92 13.55 -11.57
C ALA A 234 -3.76 14.52 -11.31
N GLY A 235 -2.52 14.12 -11.67
CA GLY A 235 -1.31 14.79 -11.24
C GLY A 235 -1.03 14.58 -9.74
N GLY A 236 -0.34 15.53 -9.12
CA GLY A 236 0.10 15.36 -7.73
C GLY A 236 0.92 16.54 -7.21
N GLU A 237 1.48 16.37 -6.02
CA GLU A 237 2.32 17.35 -5.34
C GLU A 237 3.76 16.82 -5.21
N THR A 238 4.76 17.69 -5.34
CA THR A 238 6.18 17.34 -5.12
C THR A 238 6.88 18.40 -4.28
N ALA A 239 7.21 18.04 -3.05
CA ALA A 239 7.73 18.97 -2.05
C ALA A 239 9.22 18.70 -1.71
N ASP A 240 10.04 19.75 -1.77
CA ASP A 240 11.44 19.74 -1.35
C ASP A 240 11.55 19.94 0.18
N LEU A 241 11.31 18.87 0.95
CA LEU A 241 11.19 18.87 2.43
C LEU A 241 12.41 18.23 3.13
N GLY A 242 13.63 18.65 2.78
CA GLY A 242 14.87 18.03 3.28
C GLY A 242 15.12 18.09 4.79
N ASP A 243 14.42 18.98 5.52
CA ASP A 243 14.49 19.07 6.98
C ASP A 243 13.53 18.09 7.69
N GLN A 244 12.55 17.53 6.96
CA GLN A 244 11.56 16.59 7.50
C GLN A 244 11.77 15.17 6.95
N VAL A 245 12.15 15.06 5.67
CA VAL A 245 12.32 13.80 4.95
C VAL A 245 13.80 13.54 4.73
N ARG A 246 14.30 12.41 5.23
CA ARG A 246 15.73 12.06 5.15
C ARG A 246 16.17 11.78 3.71
N THR A 247 15.40 10.98 2.96
CA THR A 247 15.63 10.66 1.54
C THR A 247 14.42 11.04 0.70
N LEU A 248 13.38 10.20 0.67
CA LEU A 248 12.09 10.47 0.03
C LEU A 248 10.93 9.64 0.60
N THR A 249 9.71 10.12 0.42
CA THR A 249 8.47 9.33 0.51
C THR A 249 7.73 9.40 -0.83
N VAL A 250 6.95 8.37 -1.13
CA VAL A 250 6.15 8.24 -2.36
C VAL A 250 4.83 7.59 -1.96
N ASP A 251 3.79 8.40 -2.00
CA ASP A 251 2.47 8.08 -1.48
C ASP A 251 1.42 8.34 -2.57
N CYS A 252 0.38 7.51 -2.66
CA CYS A 252 -0.72 7.69 -3.59
C CYS A 252 -2.05 7.76 -2.83
N THR A 253 -2.99 8.54 -3.38
CA THR A 253 -4.39 8.58 -2.96
C THR A 253 -5.26 8.26 -4.16
N LEU A 254 -6.11 7.25 -4.02
CA LEU A 254 -7.00 6.73 -5.04
C LEU A 254 -8.45 7.06 -4.65
N ALA A 255 -9.22 7.61 -5.59
CA ALA A 255 -10.66 7.77 -5.46
C ALA A 255 -11.40 7.08 -6.61
N THR A 256 -12.50 6.39 -6.30
CA THR A 256 -13.36 5.75 -7.31
C THR A 256 -14.82 5.77 -6.90
N ARG A 257 -15.71 5.72 -7.90
CA ARG A 257 -17.17 5.63 -7.75
C ARG A 257 -17.65 4.33 -8.39
N MET A 258 -18.25 3.46 -7.60
CA MET A 258 -18.72 2.14 -8.02
C MET A 258 -20.23 1.97 -7.75
N ALA A 259 -20.86 1.00 -8.41
CA ALA A 259 -22.23 0.61 -8.08
C ALA A 259 -22.25 -0.18 -6.77
N ARG A 260 -23.31 0.00 -5.96
CA ARG A 260 -23.48 -0.76 -4.70
C ARG A 260 -23.71 -2.24 -4.90
N ALA A 261 -24.28 -2.61 -6.05
CA ALA A 261 -24.44 -4.00 -6.47
C ALA A 261 -23.10 -4.73 -6.71
N ASP A 262 -22.00 -4.00 -6.86
CA ASP A 262 -20.67 -4.55 -7.14
C ASP A 262 -19.85 -4.79 -5.87
N VAL A 263 -20.35 -4.36 -4.71
CA VAL A 263 -19.59 -4.36 -3.45
C VAL A 263 -19.34 -5.78 -2.96
N VAL A 264 -18.08 -6.08 -2.71
CA VAL A 264 -17.66 -7.30 -2.03
C VAL A 264 -17.59 -7.02 -0.53
N ASP A 265 -18.57 -7.56 0.21
CA ASP A 265 -18.63 -7.46 1.67
C ASP A 265 -18.15 -8.76 2.32
N ASN A 266 -17.02 -8.69 3.05
CA ASN A 266 -16.44 -9.82 3.77
C ASN A 266 -17.30 -10.30 4.95
N GLY A 267 -18.37 -9.59 5.32
CA GLY A 267 -19.39 -10.08 6.24
C GLY A 267 -20.07 -11.38 5.76
N ASN A 268 -20.00 -11.67 4.46
CA ASN A 268 -20.53 -12.91 3.90
C ASN A 268 -19.65 -14.15 4.20
N ILE A 269 -18.34 -13.98 4.50
CA ILE A 269 -17.41 -15.07 4.82
C ILE A 269 -17.99 -15.98 5.92
N GLN A 270 -17.99 -17.28 5.67
CA GLN A 270 -18.69 -18.25 6.50
C GLN A 270 -18.10 -19.66 6.48
N ALA A 271 -18.55 -20.51 7.40
CA ALA A 271 -18.20 -21.92 7.44
C ALA A 271 -18.59 -22.63 6.13
N GLY A 272 -17.70 -23.47 5.61
CA GLY A 272 -17.82 -24.12 4.31
C GLY A 272 -17.13 -23.39 3.16
N ASP A 273 -16.61 -22.18 3.38
CA ASP A 273 -15.86 -21.44 2.36
C ASP A 273 -14.48 -22.04 2.13
N TRP A 274 -14.10 -22.11 0.85
CA TRP A 274 -12.75 -22.45 0.40
C TRP A 274 -11.91 -21.18 0.25
N ILE A 275 -10.64 -21.22 0.65
CA ILE A 275 -9.73 -20.08 0.55
C ILE A 275 -8.77 -20.33 -0.63
N VAL A 276 -8.95 -19.59 -1.72
CA VAL A 276 -8.00 -19.58 -2.85
C VAL A 276 -6.99 -18.47 -2.63
N GLY A 277 -5.72 -18.83 -2.45
CA GLY A 277 -4.61 -17.90 -2.34
C GLY A 277 -3.95 -17.66 -3.69
N LEU A 278 -3.72 -16.39 -4.05
CA LEU A 278 -3.00 -15.99 -5.26
C LEU A 278 -1.54 -15.64 -4.94
N GLY A 279 -0.62 -16.35 -5.57
CA GLY A 279 0.81 -16.35 -5.27
C GLY A 279 1.50 -15.02 -5.53
N SER A 280 2.24 -14.53 -4.53
CA SER A 280 2.92 -13.25 -4.56
C SER A 280 4.28 -13.30 -5.27
N SER A 281 4.93 -14.45 -5.24
CA SER A 281 6.24 -14.69 -5.85
C SER A 281 6.16 -15.54 -7.12
N GLY A 282 7.20 -15.52 -7.94
CA GLY A 282 7.36 -16.42 -9.08
C GLY A 282 7.90 -15.73 -10.34
N PRO A 283 7.90 -16.43 -11.49
CA PRO A 283 8.03 -15.78 -12.79
C PRO A 283 7.00 -14.66 -12.97
N PRO A 284 7.25 -13.69 -13.86
CA PRO A 284 6.29 -12.64 -14.15
C PRO A 284 4.99 -13.20 -14.72
N THR A 285 3.85 -12.65 -14.30
CA THR A 285 2.54 -12.90 -14.95
C THR A 285 2.53 -12.32 -16.37
N LYS A 286 1.49 -12.62 -17.16
CA LYS A 286 1.32 -12.04 -18.50
C LYS A 286 1.21 -10.51 -18.51
N TYR A 287 0.78 -9.90 -17.40
CA TYR A 287 0.69 -8.44 -17.24
C TYR A 287 1.93 -7.81 -16.59
N GLU A 288 2.76 -8.59 -15.88
CA GLU A 288 4.11 -8.14 -15.45
C GLU A 288 5.14 -8.27 -16.60
N ALA A 289 5.01 -9.27 -17.48
CA ALA A 289 5.88 -9.51 -18.62
C ALA A 289 5.56 -8.60 -19.84
N SER A 290 5.35 -7.31 -19.59
CA SER A 290 4.90 -6.35 -20.61
C SER A 290 5.90 -6.26 -21.78
N ALA A 291 5.41 -5.88 -22.97
CA ALA A 291 6.29 -5.67 -24.14
C ALA A 291 7.32 -4.54 -23.93
N ALA A 292 7.17 -3.71 -22.90
CA ALA A 292 8.11 -2.66 -22.52
C ALA A 292 9.22 -3.15 -21.57
N ASP A 293 9.01 -4.25 -20.83
CA ASP A 293 10.05 -4.94 -20.05
C ASP A 293 10.15 -6.44 -20.42
N PRO A 294 10.74 -6.77 -21.58
CA PRO A 294 11.05 -8.16 -21.93
C PRO A 294 12.12 -8.80 -21.02
N GLY A 295 12.69 -8.04 -20.08
CA GLY A 295 13.60 -8.51 -19.03
C GLY A 295 12.91 -8.80 -17.69
N ALA A 296 11.58 -8.68 -17.60
CA ALA A 296 10.79 -8.84 -16.38
C ALA A 296 11.26 -10.02 -15.53
N MET A 297 11.85 -9.71 -14.38
CA MET A 297 12.52 -10.68 -13.52
C MET A 297 11.52 -11.42 -12.63
N TYR A 298 12.01 -12.48 -11.98
CA TYR A 298 11.31 -13.16 -10.89
C TYR A 298 10.86 -12.15 -9.81
N ASN A 299 9.57 -12.16 -9.49
CA ASN A 299 9.03 -11.39 -8.37
C ASN A 299 9.25 -12.17 -7.08
N SER A 300 9.88 -11.56 -6.07
CA SER A 300 10.10 -12.21 -4.77
C SER A 300 8.85 -12.36 -3.92
N GLY A 301 7.79 -11.61 -4.23
CA GLY A 301 6.56 -11.54 -3.44
C GLY A 301 6.65 -10.69 -2.18
N ILE A 302 7.72 -9.92 -1.97
CA ILE A 302 7.94 -9.13 -0.74
C ILE A 302 6.83 -8.08 -0.48
N GLY A 303 6.27 -7.46 -1.53
CA GLY A 303 5.30 -6.36 -1.40
C GLY A 303 5.91 -5.11 -0.74
N SER A 304 5.11 -4.37 0.04
CA SER A 304 5.54 -3.13 0.73
C SER A 304 5.43 -3.19 2.27
N ASN A 305 5.00 -4.31 2.85
CA ASN A 305 4.85 -4.48 4.31
C ASN A 305 6.09 -5.15 4.93
N GLY A 306 6.38 -4.84 6.20
CA GLY A 306 7.51 -5.42 6.92
C GLY A 306 8.89 -4.89 6.52
N LEU A 307 9.02 -4.03 5.50
CA LEU A 307 10.30 -3.54 4.98
C LEU A 307 11.16 -2.81 6.02
N THR A 308 10.57 -2.20 7.06
CA THR A 308 11.37 -1.61 8.15
C THR A 308 12.13 -2.67 8.94
N ALA A 309 11.54 -3.85 9.17
CA ALA A 309 12.28 -5.00 9.70
C ALA A 309 13.18 -5.60 8.64
N ALA A 310 12.67 -5.96 7.47
CA ALA A 310 13.45 -6.69 6.45
C ALA A 310 14.76 -5.97 6.06
N ARG A 311 14.73 -4.63 5.87
CA ARG A 311 15.95 -3.84 5.61
C ARG A 311 16.98 -3.98 6.73
N HIS A 312 16.57 -3.82 7.99
CA HIS A 312 17.49 -3.80 9.12
C HIS A 312 17.89 -5.20 9.59
N ASP A 313 17.02 -6.19 9.49
CA ASP A 313 17.31 -7.57 9.85
C ASP A 313 18.16 -8.28 8.80
N VAL A 314 18.04 -7.98 7.50
CA VAL A 314 18.80 -8.67 6.44
C VAL A 314 20.13 -7.99 6.13
N LEU A 315 20.14 -6.66 6.00
CA LEU A 315 21.29 -5.93 5.48
C LEU A 315 22.31 -5.61 6.59
N ALA A 316 23.59 -5.69 6.24
CA ALA A 316 24.72 -5.60 7.16
C ALA A 316 25.07 -4.16 7.57
N PRO A 317 25.79 -3.96 8.69
CA PRO A 317 26.12 -2.63 9.21
C PRO A 317 26.92 -1.76 8.23
N ALA A 318 27.63 -2.39 7.28
CA ALA A 318 28.31 -1.69 6.20
C ALA A 318 27.34 -0.84 5.34
N VAL A 319 26.17 -1.38 5.00
CA VAL A 319 25.14 -0.67 4.22
C VAL A 319 24.62 0.56 4.98
N GLY A 320 24.35 0.41 6.29
CA GLY A 320 23.94 1.52 7.14
C GLY A 320 25.00 2.62 7.29
N LYS A 321 26.28 2.23 7.36
CA LYS A 321 27.42 3.18 7.41
C LYS A 321 27.64 3.93 6.09
N CYS A 322 27.38 3.28 4.95
CA CYS A 322 27.46 3.91 3.64
C CYS A 322 26.29 4.87 3.37
N TYR A 323 25.11 4.57 3.90
CA TYR A 323 23.86 5.31 3.64
C TYR A 323 23.12 5.72 4.92
N PRO A 324 23.72 6.52 5.82
CA PRO A 324 23.13 6.91 7.10
C PRO A 324 21.79 7.68 6.97
N GLU A 325 21.52 8.29 5.83
CA GLU A 325 20.25 8.97 5.51
C GLU A 325 19.05 8.01 5.34
N THR A 326 19.27 6.70 5.27
CA THR A 326 18.22 5.69 5.00
C THR A 326 17.46 5.22 6.24
N TYR A 327 17.82 5.70 7.42
CA TYR A 327 17.24 5.28 8.70
C TYR A 327 17.29 6.36 9.77
N ASP A 328 16.67 6.07 10.92
CA ASP A 328 16.74 6.93 12.09
C ASP A 328 17.95 6.55 12.96
N PRO A 329 18.93 7.45 13.22
CA PRO A 329 20.06 7.17 14.09
C PRO A 329 19.65 6.77 15.53
N ALA A 330 18.42 7.06 15.96
CA ALA A 330 17.89 6.58 17.24
C ALA A 330 17.78 5.04 17.34
N LEU A 331 17.78 4.31 16.21
CA LEU A 331 17.71 2.84 16.17
C LEU A 331 19.00 2.14 16.64
N GLN A 332 20.13 2.84 16.71
CA GLN A 332 21.42 2.36 17.22
C GLN A 332 21.77 0.96 16.68
N ASP A 333 22.04 -0.01 17.56
CA ASP A 333 22.47 -1.38 17.23
C ASP A 333 21.40 -2.23 16.51
N THR A 334 20.14 -1.75 16.44
CA THR A 334 19.04 -2.45 15.73
C THR A 334 18.89 -2.05 14.26
N ALA A 335 19.70 -1.08 13.81
CA ALA A 335 19.75 -0.65 12.43
C ALA A 335 20.82 -1.43 11.65
N TYR A 336 20.40 -2.07 10.55
CA TYR A 336 21.30 -2.78 9.64
C TYR A 336 22.14 -3.85 10.38
N CYS A 337 21.48 -4.66 11.19
CA CYS A 337 22.06 -5.68 12.06
C CYS A 337 22.08 -7.09 11.44
N GLY A 338 21.80 -7.20 10.14
CA GLY A 338 21.91 -8.45 9.37
C GLY A 338 23.34 -8.77 8.91
N SER A 339 23.48 -9.77 8.03
CA SER A 339 24.78 -10.18 7.47
C SER A 339 24.95 -9.96 5.97
N ARG A 340 23.94 -9.46 5.24
CA ARG A 340 23.97 -9.35 3.78
C ARG A 340 24.32 -7.97 3.23
N LEU A 341 25.01 -7.91 2.10
CA LEU A 341 25.17 -6.69 1.31
C LEU A 341 24.02 -6.54 0.30
N LEU A 342 23.82 -5.32 -0.23
CA LEU A 342 22.79 -5.05 -1.26
C LEU A 342 23.01 -5.86 -2.54
N THR A 343 24.27 -6.17 -2.86
CA THR A 343 24.73 -6.84 -4.08
C THR A 343 25.04 -8.33 -3.90
N ASP A 344 24.90 -8.87 -2.68
CA ASP A 344 25.00 -10.32 -2.44
C ASP A 344 23.99 -11.07 -3.30
N LEU A 345 24.37 -12.23 -3.83
CA LEU A 345 23.51 -13.05 -4.69
C LEU A 345 22.73 -14.10 -3.88
N VAL A 346 21.47 -14.32 -4.28
CA VAL A 346 20.54 -15.30 -3.72
C VAL A 346 19.94 -16.12 -4.87
N GLU A 347 19.94 -17.44 -4.72
CA GLU A 347 19.28 -18.37 -5.66
C GLU A 347 17.76 -18.16 -5.69
N ILE A 348 17.18 -18.18 -6.90
CA ILE A 348 15.75 -18.00 -7.16
C ILE A 348 15.21 -19.12 -8.08
N PRO A 349 13.98 -19.63 -7.84
CA PRO A 349 13.37 -20.62 -8.71
C PRO A 349 13.09 -20.08 -10.14
N GLY A 350 13.47 -20.86 -11.15
CA GLY A 350 12.91 -20.74 -12.51
C GLY A 350 13.30 -19.52 -13.34
N GLY A 351 14.33 -18.77 -12.98
CA GLY A 351 14.79 -17.62 -13.76
C GLY A 351 15.33 -18.01 -15.15
N ARG A 352 14.96 -17.26 -16.20
CA ARG A 352 15.67 -17.29 -17.50
C ARG A 352 17.01 -16.56 -17.37
N GLY A 353 18.02 -17.24 -16.85
CA GLY A 353 19.33 -16.67 -16.55
C GLY A 353 20.14 -17.55 -15.59
N THR A 354 21.06 -16.97 -14.83
CA THR A 354 21.96 -17.67 -13.90
C THR A 354 21.28 -18.26 -12.66
N GLY A 355 19.96 -18.14 -12.52
CA GLY A 355 19.23 -18.61 -11.33
C GLY A 355 19.37 -17.72 -10.10
N GLN A 356 19.93 -16.50 -10.22
CA GLN A 356 20.28 -15.64 -9.07
C GLN A 356 19.73 -14.22 -9.19
N MET A 357 19.46 -13.57 -8.04
CA MET A 357 19.17 -12.14 -7.91
C MET A 357 19.98 -11.52 -6.78
N THR A 358 20.23 -10.21 -6.84
CA THR A 358 20.81 -9.48 -5.70
C THR A 358 19.81 -9.39 -4.54
N VAL A 359 20.29 -9.43 -3.29
CA VAL A 359 19.49 -9.23 -2.08
C VAL A 359 18.68 -7.93 -2.17
N GLY A 360 19.29 -6.87 -2.69
CA GLY A 360 18.63 -5.59 -2.95
C GLY A 360 17.44 -5.71 -3.90
N LYS A 361 17.59 -6.33 -5.08
CA LYS A 361 16.48 -6.56 -6.02
C LYS A 361 15.42 -7.53 -5.48
N LEU A 362 15.82 -8.50 -4.66
CA LEU A 362 14.89 -9.43 -4.02
C LEU A 362 14.01 -8.69 -2.98
N LEU A 363 14.58 -7.79 -2.19
CA LEU A 363 13.83 -6.93 -1.26
C LEU A 363 13.11 -5.75 -1.95
N LEU A 364 13.52 -5.37 -3.17
CA LEU A 364 12.91 -4.32 -3.99
C LEU A 364 11.97 -4.83 -5.08
N SER A 365 11.64 -6.13 -5.12
CA SER A 365 10.73 -6.67 -6.13
C SER A 365 9.40 -5.89 -6.10
N PRO A 366 8.96 -5.27 -7.23
CA PRO A 366 7.76 -4.45 -7.24
C PRO A 366 6.54 -5.22 -6.78
N THR A 367 5.62 -4.55 -6.10
CA THR A 367 4.40 -5.18 -5.60
C THR A 367 3.56 -5.70 -6.77
N ARG A 368 3.44 -7.03 -6.88
CA ARG A 368 2.53 -7.70 -7.81
C ARG A 368 1.10 -7.24 -7.53
N THR A 369 0.43 -6.74 -8.56
CA THR A 369 -1.00 -6.42 -8.52
C THR A 369 -1.86 -7.64 -8.85
N TYR A 370 -3.06 -7.68 -8.30
CA TYR A 370 -4.10 -8.67 -8.61
C TYR A 370 -5.30 -8.03 -9.34
N ALA A 371 -5.30 -6.71 -9.54
CA ALA A 371 -6.38 -6.01 -10.24
C ALA A 371 -6.69 -6.55 -11.66
N PRO A 372 -5.70 -6.87 -12.52
CA PRO A 372 -5.94 -7.54 -13.82
C PRO A 372 -6.68 -8.88 -13.72
N PHE A 373 -6.40 -9.65 -12.67
CA PHE A 373 -7.07 -10.93 -12.43
C PHE A 373 -8.49 -10.72 -11.92
N LEU A 374 -8.67 -9.83 -10.95
CA LEU A 374 -9.98 -9.54 -10.37
C LEU A 374 -10.93 -8.91 -11.39
N ALA A 375 -10.46 -8.01 -12.26
CA ALA A 375 -11.26 -7.46 -13.37
C ALA A 375 -11.83 -8.59 -14.26
N GLN A 376 -10.96 -9.49 -14.75
CA GLN A 376 -11.36 -10.63 -15.59
C GLN A 376 -12.19 -11.68 -14.84
N LEU A 377 -11.99 -11.85 -13.53
CA LEU A 377 -12.76 -12.77 -12.70
C LEU A 377 -14.22 -12.34 -12.63
N PHE A 378 -14.46 -11.09 -12.28
CA PHE A 378 -15.80 -10.53 -12.11
C PHE A 378 -16.49 -10.16 -13.44
N GLU A 379 -15.74 -9.90 -14.51
CA GLU A 379 -16.31 -9.76 -15.87
C GLU A 379 -16.70 -11.11 -16.49
N SER A 380 -16.25 -12.24 -15.93
CA SER A 380 -16.47 -13.55 -16.56
C SER A 380 -17.94 -13.99 -16.53
N SER A 381 -18.41 -14.54 -17.65
CA SER A 381 -19.73 -15.18 -17.76
C SER A 381 -19.84 -16.54 -17.05
N ARG A 382 -18.86 -16.90 -16.20
CA ARG A 382 -18.82 -18.18 -15.48
C ARG A 382 -19.68 -18.19 -14.20
N GLY A 383 -20.25 -17.06 -13.80
CA GLY A 383 -21.10 -16.95 -12.59
C GLY A 383 -20.32 -17.04 -11.26
N ILE A 384 -18.98 -17.03 -11.33
CA ILE A 384 -18.10 -17.26 -10.19
C ILE A 384 -18.16 -16.11 -9.16
N GLN A 385 -18.48 -14.90 -9.61
CA GLN A 385 -18.63 -13.72 -8.77
C GLN A 385 -19.74 -13.86 -7.72
N ASP A 386 -20.81 -14.59 -8.05
CA ASP A 386 -21.96 -14.83 -7.15
C ASP A 386 -21.61 -15.81 -6.01
N HIS A 387 -20.40 -16.39 -6.04
CA HIS A 387 -19.88 -17.32 -5.05
C HIS A 387 -18.69 -16.76 -4.26
N ILE A 388 -18.26 -15.51 -4.50
CA ILE A 388 -17.21 -14.85 -3.73
C ILE A 388 -17.83 -14.20 -2.49
N HIS A 389 -17.62 -14.83 -1.33
CA HIS A 389 -18.08 -14.32 -0.04
C HIS A 389 -17.12 -13.31 0.60
N GLY A 390 -15.90 -13.19 0.08
CA GLY A 390 -14.97 -12.17 0.53
C GLY A 390 -13.62 -12.19 -0.20
N ILE A 391 -12.92 -11.06 -0.14
CA ILE A 391 -11.58 -10.87 -0.67
C ILE A 391 -10.71 -10.16 0.38
N VAL A 392 -9.51 -10.69 0.62
CA VAL A 392 -8.55 -10.16 1.60
C VAL A 392 -7.18 -9.98 0.97
N HIS A 393 -6.72 -8.74 0.89
CA HIS A 393 -5.33 -8.40 0.54
C HIS A 393 -4.44 -8.48 1.80
N CYS A 394 -3.53 -9.44 1.83
CA CYS A 394 -2.63 -9.75 2.95
C CYS A 394 -1.48 -8.74 3.08
N THR A 395 -1.83 -7.50 3.45
CA THR A 395 -0.89 -6.39 3.63
C THR A 395 -0.36 -6.29 5.07
N GLY A 396 -0.66 -5.22 5.81
CA GLY A 396 -0.30 -5.09 7.23
C GLY A 396 -1.14 -6.02 8.09
N GLY A 397 -0.51 -6.89 8.86
CA GLY A 397 -1.14 -8.05 9.49
C GLY A 397 -0.91 -9.36 8.72
N GLY A 398 -0.27 -9.33 7.53
CA GLY A 398 0.13 -10.52 6.79
C GLY A 398 -1.00 -11.52 6.60
N GLN A 399 -0.76 -12.76 6.98
CA GLN A 399 -1.74 -13.85 6.95
C GLN A 399 -2.85 -13.72 8.02
N THR A 400 -2.65 -12.93 9.07
CA THR A 400 -3.67 -12.67 10.11
C THR A 400 -4.60 -11.50 9.77
N LYS A 401 -4.42 -10.82 8.63
CA LYS A 401 -5.29 -9.73 8.13
C LYS A 401 -6.78 -10.09 8.17
N VAL A 402 -7.12 -11.33 7.78
CA VAL A 402 -8.49 -11.84 7.69
C VAL A 402 -9.29 -11.64 8.98
N LEU A 403 -8.69 -11.78 10.17
CA LEU A 403 -9.39 -11.67 11.46
C LEU A 403 -10.10 -10.32 11.67
N ARG A 404 -9.77 -9.30 10.87
CA ARG A 404 -10.36 -7.95 10.90
C ARG A 404 -11.48 -7.74 9.88
N CYS A 405 -11.67 -8.68 8.97
CA CYS A 405 -12.63 -8.65 7.89
C CYS A 405 -13.82 -9.60 8.13
N LEU A 406 -13.75 -10.45 9.15
CA LEU A 406 -14.77 -11.46 9.46
C LEU A 406 -16.06 -10.84 10.05
N PRO A 407 -17.22 -11.53 9.90
CA PRO A 407 -18.51 -11.00 10.33
C PRO A 407 -18.67 -10.87 11.86
N PRO A 408 -19.03 -9.68 12.38
CA PRO A 408 -19.27 -9.51 13.81
C PRO A 408 -20.47 -10.36 14.28
N GLY A 409 -20.34 -10.99 15.44
CA GLY A 409 -21.41 -11.81 16.03
C GLY A 409 -21.61 -13.19 15.38
N ARG A 410 -20.86 -13.53 14.33
CA ARG A 410 -20.80 -14.88 13.73
C ARG A 410 -19.35 -15.39 13.76
N PRO A 411 -18.86 -15.91 14.91
CA PRO A 411 -17.51 -16.43 15.04
C PRO A 411 -17.27 -17.59 14.06
N VAL A 412 -16.11 -17.58 13.42
CA VAL A 412 -15.67 -18.61 12.47
C VAL A 412 -14.19 -18.92 12.70
N HIS A 413 -13.80 -20.15 12.36
CA HIS A 413 -12.42 -20.61 12.45
C HIS A 413 -11.84 -20.72 11.04
N VAL A 414 -10.90 -19.84 10.72
CA VAL A 414 -10.16 -19.85 9.47
C VAL A 414 -8.99 -20.83 9.61
N VAL A 415 -8.89 -21.82 8.73
CA VAL A 415 -7.78 -22.79 8.69
C VAL A 415 -6.98 -22.55 7.42
N LYS A 416 -5.67 -22.34 7.56
CA LYS A 416 -4.72 -22.16 6.44
C LYS A 416 -3.65 -23.25 6.54
N ASP A 417 -3.97 -24.43 6.02
CA ASP A 417 -3.15 -25.63 6.15
C ASP A 417 -2.36 -26.02 4.90
N ALA A 418 -2.72 -25.47 3.74
CA ALA A 418 -2.14 -25.77 2.43
C ALA A 418 -1.38 -24.57 1.83
N LEU A 419 -0.67 -23.79 2.64
CA LEU A 419 0.09 -22.61 2.19
C LEU A 419 1.11 -22.89 1.06
N PHE A 420 1.48 -21.84 0.32
CA PHE A 420 2.56 -21.92 -0.67
C PHE A 420 3.92 -22.25 -0.01
N PRO A 421 4.86 -22.90 -0.73
CA PRO A 421 6.23 -23.03 -0.25
C PRO A 421 6.82 -21.64 0.00
N THR A 422 7.38 -21.42 1.19
CA THR A 422 7.92 -20.11 1.61
C THR A 422 8.90 -19.55 0.58
N PRO A 423 8.64 -18.39 -0.05
CA PRO A 423 9.55 -17.81 -1.03
C PRO A 423 10.95 -17.50 -0.47
N PRO A 424 12.03 -17.52 -1.30
CA PRO A 424 13.40 -17.31 -0.85
C PRO A 424 13.63 -16.04 -0.03
N VAL A 425 12.91 -14.95 -0.34
CA VAL A 425 13.02 -13.68 0.40
C VAL A 425 12.57 -13.82 1.85
N PHE A 426 11.49 -14.55 2.12
CA PHE A 426 10.99 -14.77 3.47
C PHE A 426 11.81 -15.83 4.21
N GLN A 427 12.36 -16.83 3.51
CA GLN A 427 13.35 -17.74 4.09
C GLN A 427 14.59 -16.98 4.55
N MET A 428 15.13 -16.08 3.72
CA MET A 428 16.28 -15.24 4.06
C MET A 428 15.98 -14.32 5.25
N ILE A 429 14.83 -13.62 5.26
CA ILE A 429 14.45 -12.75 6.39
C ILE A 429 14.39 -13.56 7.69
N ALA A 430 13.71 -14.72 7.69
CA ALA A 430 13.61 -15.58 8.88
C ALA A 430 14.98 -16.11 9.34
N GLN A 431 15.87 -16.48 8.40
CA GLN A 431 17.24 -16.92 8.71
C GLN A 431 18.09 -15.81 9.35
N GLU A 432 18.07 -14.61 8.79
CA GLU A 432 18.83 -13.48 9.33
C GLU A 432 18.27 -13.05 10.71
N GLN A 433 16.94 -13.00 10.86
CA GLN A 433 16.29 -12.74 12.14
C GLN A 433 16.67 -13.75 13.22
N ARG A 434 16.79 -15.04 12.86
CA ARG A 434 17.23 -16.12 13.75
C ARG A 434 18.68 -15.95 14.19
N LYS A 435 19.62 -15.66 13.28
CA LYS A 435 21.04 -15.44 13.62
C LYS A 435 21.21 -14.37 14.71
N GLN A 436 20.42 -13.30 14.63
CA GLN A 436 20.40 -12.22 15.61
C GLN A 436 19.80 -12.69 16.95
N GLY A 437 18.74 -13.51 16.92
CA GLY A 437 18.21 -14.18 18.12
C GLY A 437 19.24 -15.07 18.83
N GLU A 438 20.08 -15.79 18.08
CA GLU A 438 21.15 -16.64 18.65
C GLU A 438 22.31 -15.82 19.27
N GLY A 439 22.48 -14.55 18.90
CA GLY A 439 23.50 -13.64 19.45
C GLY A 439 23.04 -12.71 20.60
N VAL A 440 21.74 -12.48 20.75
CA VAL A 440 21.16 -11.49 21.70
C VAL A 440 20.83 -12.09 23.09
N TRP A 441 21.20 -13.35 23.37
CA TRP A 441 21.10 -13.97 24.70
C TRP A 441 22.05 -13.39 25.78
N LYS A 442 22.68 -12.23 25.54
CA LYS A 442 23.42 -11.49 26.57
C LYS A 442 22.49 -10.54 27.33
N GLU A 443 22.05 -11.01 28.50
CA GLU A 443 21.69 -10.22 29.69
C GLU A 443 20.82 -8.97 29.45
N GLY A 444 19.49 -9.14 29.42
CA GLY A 444 18.58 -8.00 29.51
C GLY A 444 17.10 -8.35 29.61
N VAL A 445 16.58 -9.11 28.64
CA VAL A 445 15.13 -9.38 28.53
C VAL A 445 14.82 -10.80 28.98
N ARG A 446 14.50 -10.95 30.27
CA ARG A 446 13.87 -12.18 30.78
C ARG A 446 12.40 -12.21 30.36
N TRP A 447 12.06 -12.98 29.33
CA TRP A 447 10.67 -13.42 29.16
C TRP A 447 10.36 -14.51 30.18
N ALA A 448 9.57 -14.15 31.19
CA ALA A 448 9.18 -15.07 32.25
C ALA A 448 8.04 -15.98 31.80
N GLN A 449 8.38 -17.21 31.39
CA GLN A 449 7.59 -18.38 31.74
C GLN A 449 8.46 -19.32 32.57
N GLU A 450 8.39 -19.16 33.89
CA GLU A 450 8.84 -20.22 34.81
C GLU A 450 7.97 -21.46 34.58
N GLY A 451 8.57 -22.55 34.10
CA GLY A 451 7.88 -23.84 34.01
C GLY A 451 8.37 -24.81 32.94
N GLN A 452 8.85 -24.34 31.78
CA GLN A 452 9.24 -25.23 30.68
C GLN A 452 10.73 -25.17 30.33
N LYS A 453 11.56 -25.84 31.13
CA LYS A 453 12.91 -26.22 30.70
C LYS A 453 12.81 -27.25 29.57
N GLY A 454 13.24 -26.87 28.36
CA GLY A 454 13.53 -27.83 27.28
C GLY A 454 12.51 -27.88 26.14
N LYS A 455 12.14 -26.74 25.55
CA LYS A 455 11.63 -26.69 24.16
C LYS A 455 12.30 -25.58 23.35
N ASP A 456 12.45 -25.87 22.07
CA ASP A 456 13.14 -25.09 21.03
C ASP A 456 12.24 -23.92 20.55
N THR A 457 11.95 -22.97 21.44
CA THR A 457 10.90 -21.95 21.24
C THR A 457 11.28 -20.82 20.28
N GLY A 458 12.55 -20.42 20.22
CA GLY A 458 12.98 -19.25 19.44
C GLY A 458 12.70 -19.36 17.93
N ILE A 459 12.75 -20.57 17.37
CA ILE A 459 12.37 -20.79 15.95
C ILE A 459 10.85 -20.63 15.77
N SER A 460 10.05 -21.06 16.75
CA SER A 460 8.58 -20.99 16.66
C SER A 460 8.04 -19.56 16.71
N GLU A 461 8.62 -18.71 17.55
CA GLU A 461 8.17 -17.32 17.72
C GLU A 461 8.53 -16.46 16.49
N ALA A 462 9.70 -16.68 15.89
CA ALA A 462 10.10 -16.01 14.66
C ALA A 462 9.11 -16.28 13.51
N TRP A 463 8.74 -17.55 13.27
CA TRP A 463 7.73 -17.87 12.24
C TRP A 463 6.35 -17.32 12.58
N ARG A 464 5.95 -17.30 13.86
CA ARG A 464 4.69 -16.68 14.30
C ARG A 464 4.62 -15.19 13.94
N GLU A 465 5.68 -14.41 14.21
CA GLU A 465 5.77 -12.98 13.85
C GLU A 465 5.80 -12.80 12.32
N MET A 466 6.52 -13.66 11.59
CA MET A 466 6.58 -13.61 10.12
C MET A 466 5.18 -13.66 9.47
N TYR A 467 4.27 -14.51 9.95
CA TYR A 467 2.89 -14.58 9.45
C TYR A 467 2.02 -13.36 9.79
N GLN A 468 2.42 -12.51 10.75
CA GLN A 468 1.72 -11.27 11.11
C GLN A 468 2.30 -10.03 10.41
N VAL A 469 3.54 -10.11 9.94
CA VAL A 469 4.25 -8.99 9.30
C VAL A 469 4.27 -9.12 7.76
N PHE A 470 4.34 -10.35 7.25
CA PHE A 470 4.56 -10.65 5.84
C PHE A 470 3.46 -11.54 5.25
N ASN A 471 3.34 -11.54 3.92
CA ASN A 471 2.35 -12.34 3.19
C ASN A 471 2.76 -13.81 3.00
N MET A 472 4.04 -14.15 3.16
CA MET A 472 4.55 -15.54 3.22
C MET A 472 4.34 -16.43 1.98
N GLY A 473 3.94 -15.86 0.82
CA GLY A 473 3.91 -16.59 -0.45
C GLY A 473 2.66 -16.36 -1.30
N HIS A 474 1.57 -15.88 -0.71
CA HIS A 474 0.38 -15.39 -1.42
C HIS A 474 -0.09 -14.10 -0.76
N ARG A 475 -0.54 -13.14 -1.56
CA ARG A 475 -0.94 -11.81 -1.03
C ARG A 475 -2.40 -11.48 -1.23
N MET A 476 -3.13 -12.22 -2.05
CA MET A 476 -4.57 -12.08 -2.21
C MET A 476 -5.25 -13.40 -1.84
N GLU A 477 -6.37 -13.31 -1.13
CA GLU A 477 -7.20 -14.45 -0.73
C GLU A 477 -8.64 -14.21 -1.18
N LEU A 478 -9.24 -15.21 -1.82
CA LEU A 478 -10.66 -15.24 -2.16
C LEU A 478 -11.33 -16.32 -1.32
N TYR A 479 -12.41 -15.94 -0.64
CA TYR A 479 -13.26 -16.82 0.17
C TYR A 479 -14.48 -17.20 -0.67
N ILE A 480 -14.62 -18.49 -1.00
CA ILE A 480 -15.48 -18.96 -2.08
C ILE A 480 -16.44 -20.05 -1.58
N GLY A 481 -17.73 -19.81 -1.78
CA GLY A 481 -18.81 -20.77 -1.49
C GLY A 481 -19.11 -21.74 -2.64
N GLY A 482 -19.99 -22.72 -2.37
CA GLY A 482 -20.47 -23.67 -3.38
C GLY A 482 -19.50 -24.80 -3.74
N GLY A 483 -18.37 -24.91 -3.03
CA GLY A 483 -17.47 -26.07 -3.08
C GLY A 483 -16.27 -25.94 -4.02
N GLU A 484 -15.43 -26.97 -4.00
CA GLU A 484 -14.11 -27.02 -4.65
C GLU A 484 -14.12 -26.69 -6.16
N ARG A 485 -15.22 -26.99 -6.87
CA ARG A 485 -15.40 -26.66 -8.29
C ARG A 485 -15.23 -25.17 -8.57
N HIS A 486 -15.73 -24.30 -7.69
CA HIS A 486 -15.62 -22.85 -7.84
C HIS A 486 -14.20 -22.39 -7.55
N ALA A 487 -13.55 -22.93 -6.52
CA ALA A 487 -12.13 -22.70 -6.25
C ALA A 487 -11.25 -23.09 -7.45
N ASN A 488 -11.48 -24.26 -8.05
CA ASN A 488 -10.77 -24.72 -9.24
C ASN A 488 -11.00 -23.82 -10.45
N THR A 489 -12.21 -23.26 -10.63
CA THR A 489 -12.51 -22.27 -11.67
C THR A 489 -11.68 -21.00 -11.50
N VAL A 490 -11.53 -20.50 -10.26
CA VAL A 490 -10.68 -19.34 -9.93
C VAL A 490 -9.20 -19.64 -10.19
N ILE A 491 -8.74 -20.85 -9.86
CA ILE A 491 -7.35 -21.30 -10.10
C ILE A 491 -7.05 -21.36 -11.60
N GLU A 492 -7.89 -22.00 -12.41
CA GLU A 492 -7.75 -22.05 -13.88
C GLU A 492 -7.60 -20.64 -14.50
N MET A 493 -8.42 -19.69 -14.03
CA MET A 493 -8.40 -18.31 -14.53
C MET A 493 -7.13 -17.55 -14.11
N ALA A 494 -6.58 -17.82 -12.93
CA ALA A 494 -5.31 -17.24 -12.50
C ALA A 494 -4.14 -17.83 -13.30
N GLU A 495 -4.10 -19.15 -13.47
CA GLU A 495 -3.08 -19.85 -14.26
C GLU A 495 -3.10 -19.41 -15.73
N ALA A 496 -4.28 -19.13 -16.28
CA ALA A 496 -4.43 -18.54 -17.62
C ALA A 496 -3.74 -17.16 -17.76
N LEU A 497 -3.47 -16.45 -16.68
CA LEU A 497 -2.69 -15.20 -16.63
C LEU A 497 -1.22 -15.40 -16.22
N GLY A 498 -0.78 -16.64 -15.99
CA GLY A 498 0.53 -16.93 -15.41
C GLY A 498 0.63 -16.61 -13.92
N LEU A 499 -0.52 -16.39 -13.25
CA LEU A 499 -0.60 -16.14 -11.83
C LEU A 499 -0.83 -17.48 -11.10
N THR A 500 0.13 -17.92 -10.30
CA THR A 500 -0.02 -19.17 -9.52
C THR A 500 -1.13 -19.02 -8.49
N ALA A 501 -2.06 -19.97 -8.44
CA ALA A 501 -3.13 -20.00 -7.45
C ALA A 501 -3.32 -21.43 -6.91
N LYS A 502 -3.84 -21.56 -5.70
CA LYS A 502 -4.35 -22.83 -5.17
C LYS A 502 -5.28 -22.61 -3.99
N VAL A 503 -6.03 -23.65 -3.60
CA VAL A 503 -6.60 -23.74 -2.26
C VAL A 503 -5.46 -23.70 -1.24
N VAL A 504 -5.52 -22.75 -0.31
CA VAL A 504 -4.57 -22.60 0.82
C VAL A 504 -5.19 -22.99 2.16
N GLY A 505 -6.50 -23.26 2.18
CA GLY A 505 -7.26 -23.67 3.35
C GLY A 505 -8.77 -23.44 3.18
N HIS A 506 -9.50 -23.37 4.29
CA HIS A 506 -10.96 -23.31 4.36
C HIS A 506 -11.44 -22.62 5.64
N VAL A 507 -12.75 -22.41 5.77
CA VAL A 507 -13.40 -21.83 6.94
C VAL A 507 -14.35 -22.84 7.59
N GLU A 508 -14.25 -22.99 8.91
CA GLU A 508 -15.07 -23.87 9.76
C GLU A 508 -15.94 -23.05 10.71
N GLU A 509 -16.95 -23.67 11.31
CA GLU A 509 -17.66 -23.08 12.45
C GLU A 509 -16.73 -23.00 13.66
N GLU A 510 -16.67 -21.85 14.34
CA GLU A 510 -15.93 -21.76 15.61
C GLU A 510 -16.68 -22.54 16.69
N GLY A 511 -16.18 -23.73 17.05
CA GLY A 511 -16.76 -24.64 18.04
C GLY A 511 -16.73 -24.15 19.50
N GLY A 512 -16.76 -22.83 19.73
CA GLY A 512 -16.82 -22.19 21.05
C GLY A 512 -15.50 -22.18 21.84
N VAL A 513 -14.45 -22.85 21.35
CA VAL A 513 -13.19 -23.07 22.07
C VAL A 513 -12.46 -21.76 22.40
N ASN A 514 -12.53 -20.75 21.52
CA ASN A 514 -11.87 -19.45 21.72
C ASN A 514 -12.73 -18.40 22.44
N GLY A 515 -13.80 -18.82 23.13
CA GLY A 515 -14.70 -17.94 23.88
C GLY A 515 -15.60 -17.07 22.99
N GLY A 516 -16.02 -17.60 21.84
CA GLY A 516 -16.90 -16.89 20.90
C GLY A 516 -16.21 -15.78 20.12
N ARG A 517 -14.88 -15.86 19.92
CA ARG A 517 -14.11 -14.98 19.05
C ARG A 517 -13.71 -15.73 17.78
N HIS A 518 -13.45 -15.00 16.70
CA HIS A 518 -12.85 -15.59 15.50
C HIS A 518 -11.49 -16.23 15.83
N CYS A 519 -11.14 -17.27 15.09
CA CYS A 519 -9.87 -17.96 15.21
C CYS A 519 -9.21 -18.07 13.84
N LEU A 520 -7.89 -17.99 13.79
CA LEU A 520 -7.08 -18.36 12.62
C LEU A 520 -6.05 -19.39 13.06
N THR A 521 -5.99 -20.52 12.37
CA THR A 521 -4.91 -21.50 12.47
C THR A 521 -4.11 -21.55 11.19
N VAL A 522 -2.82 -21.26 11.27
CA VAL A 522 -1.87 -21.38 10.16
C VAL A 522 -0.99 -22.61 10.39
N HIS A 523 -0.86 -23.48 9.39
CA HIS A 523 0.13 -24.55 9.40
C HIS A 523 1.41 -24.11 8.68
N HIS A 524 2.53 -24.29 9.35
CA HIS A 524 3.87 -24.10 8.81
C HIS A 524 4.52 -25.47 8.57
N ALA A 525 4.85 -25.77 7.32
CA ALA A 525 5.59 -26.98 6.94
C ALA A 525 7.07 -26.83 7.35
N ASN A 526 7.50 -27.50 8.43
CA ASN A 526 8.85 -27.36 8.94
C ASN A 526 9.82 -28.29 8.18
N VAL A 527 10.46 -27.73 7.16
CA VAL A 527 11.44 -28.43 6.29
C VAL A 527 12.63 -28.99 7.10
N ALA A 528 12.94 -28.43 8.27
CA ALA A 528 14.14 -28.79 9.05
C ALA A 528 13.95 -29.97 10.05
N LYS A 529 12.72 -30.47 10.26
CA LYS A 529 12.44 -31.57 11.21
C LYS A 529 11.56 -32.65 10.58
N ASN A 530 12.11 -33.38 9.60
CA ASN A 530 11.56 -34.62 9.03
C ASN A 530 10.03 -34.60 8.77
N GLY A 531 9.53 -33.53 8.12
CA GLY A 531 8.12 -33.44 7.72
C GLY A 531 7.11 -33.08 8.82
N GLY A 532 7.56 -32.62 9.98
CA GLY A 532 6.66 -32.14 11.04
C GLY A 532 5.96 -30.83 10.67
N THR A 533 4.62 -30.80 10.80
CA THR A 533 3.82 -29.58 10.63
C THR A 533 3.67 -28.84 11.96
N GLN A 534 4.07 -27.57 12.00
CA GLN A 534 3.85 -26.69 13.15
C GLN A 534 2.54 -25.90 12.97
N LYS A 535 1.76 -25.74 14.05
CA LYS A 535 0.52 -24.95 14.04
C LYS A 535 0.70 -23.64 14.81
N PHE A 536 0.24 -22.54 14.24
CA PHE A 536 0.15 -21.23 14.89
C PHE A 536 -1.31 -20.81 14.97
N VAL A 537 -1.80 -20.55 16.18
CA VAL A 537 -3.17 -20.09 16.45
C VAL A 537 -3.15 -18.59 16.80
N TYR A 538 -4.12 -17.85 16.27
CA TYR A 538 -4.35 -16.42 16.45
C TYR A 538 -5.85 -16.16 16.70
N THR A 539 -6.20 -15.15 17.51
CA THR A 539 -7.58 -14.82 17.91
C THR A 539 -7.79 -13.32 18.04
#